data_AF-A0A957X470-F1
#
_entry.id   AF-A0A957X470-F1
#
_cell.length_a   1.000
_cell.length_b   1.000
_cell.length_c   1.000
_cell.angle_alpha   90.00
_cell.angle_beta   90.00
_cell.angle_gamma   90.00
#
_symmetry.space_group_name_H-M   'P 1'
#
loop_
_entity.id
_entity.type
_entity.pdbx_description
1 polymer ?
#
loop_
_entity_poly.entity_id
_entity_poly.type
_entity_poly.pdbx_seq_one_letter_code
_entity_poly.pdbx_strand_id
1 'polypeptide(L)'
;MKRLRSTLTFLVVFLYIQVSTAAAQSPPPAPSDRHLSRTAPERAPVMRQETFHASSVNTVVQLPAIADTYLASERPDENFGGDALFLGYNFFGDRFGAQRILVRFNVDSIPDNARINSAQLRLRLSFASPEGDAPMRTVLRRLASDWGEFGVTWNREPQWASVRDSSFVGTDAQWYAWEIPDLVQGWVDGSFPNYGLELIGDERVQQRERIFYARETNTDYFPQLVVNYDVIKDTAPPAVTVEPLPTYVGRSFTVSWSGADQGDAGLAYYDVQYRVDGGEWVDWRTGVTDTQEEFMGGQNGQTYEFR
;
A
#
# COMPACT_ATOMS: atom_id res chain seq x y z
N MET A 1 36.32 12.76 -107.43
CA MET A 1 36.15 14.20 -107.14
C MET A 1 34.70 14.50 -106.77
N LYS A 2 34.37 14.64 -105.47
CA LYS A 2 33.37 15.58 -104.93
C LYS A 2 33.28 15.45 -103.40
N ARG A 3 34.03 16.38 -102.79
CA ARG A 3 34.02 16.99 -101.45
C ARG A 3 33.12 16.40 -100.36
N LEU A 4 33.77 15.94 -99.28
CA LEU A 4 33.24 15.85 -97.92
C LEU A 4 32.71 17.22 -97.46
N ARG A 5 31.50 17.26 -96.89
CA ARG A 5 31.03 18.35 -96.04
C ARG A 5 30.96 17.83 -94.60
N SER A 6 31.88 18.33 -93.78
CA SER A 6 31.87 18.20 -92.33
C SER A 6 30.80 19.14 -91.78
N THR A 7 29.80 18.60 -91.10
CA THR A 7 28.82 19.39 -90.34
C THR A 7 29.14 19.16 -88.86
N LEU A 8 29.66 20.21 -88.23
CA LEU A 8 29.98 20.25 -86.81
C LEU A 8 28.69 20.49 -86.03
N THR A 9 28.10 19.44 -85.45
CA THR A 9 26.90 19.56 -84.60
C THR A 9 27.33 20.00 -83.20
N PHE A 10 27.04 21.25 -82.84
CA PHE A 10 27.16 21.73 -81.47
C PHE A 10 26.04 21.12 -80.62
N LEU A 11 26.40 20.21 -79.71
CA LEU A 11 25.49 19.68 -78.69
C LEU A 11 25.42 20.68 -77.53
N VAL A 12 24.36 21.48 -77.47
CA VAL A 12 24.06 22.34 -76.32
C VAL A 12 23.43 21.45 -75.24
N VAL A 13 24.19 21.13 -74.19
CA VAL A 13 23.69 20.43 -73.01
C VAL A 13 22.96 21.44 -72.14
N PHE A 14 21.63 21.40 -72.14
CA PHE A 14 20.82 22.11 -71.15
C PHE A 14 20.91 21.36 -69.81
N LEU A 15 21.72 21.88 -68.90
CA LEU A 15 21.75 21.43 -67.51
C LEU A 15 20.45 21.91 -66.83
N TYR A 16 19.44 21.05 -66.74
CA TYR A 16 18.28 21.30 -65.90
C TYR A 16 18.70 21.18 -64.43
N ILE A 17 18.94 22.31 -63.77
CA ILE A 17 18.98 22.37 -62.31
C ILE A 17 17.54 22.22 -61.83
N GLN A 18 17.17 20.99 -61.44
CA GLN A 18 15.98 20.77 -60.62
C GLN A 18 16.25 21.40 -59.26
N VAL A 19 15.71 22.60 -59.01
CA VAL A 19 15.59 23.11 -57.65
C VAL A 19 14.49 22.29 -56.99
N SER A 20 14.86 21.16 -56.40
CA SER A 20 13.98 20.47 -55.45
C SER A 20 13.87 21.37 -54.23
N THR A 21 12.78 22.14 -54.16
CA THR A 21 12.32 22.67 -52.89
C THR A 21 12.02 21.46 -52.02
N ALA A 22 12.96 21.08 -51.15
CA ALA A 22 12.62 20.26 -50.00
C ALA A 22 11.60 21.08 -49.22
N ALA A 23 10.32 20.77 -49.40
CA ALA A 23 9.31 21.21 -48.45
C ALA A 23 9.81 20.71 -47.10
N ALA A 24 10.13 21.64 -46.20
CA ALA A 24 10.37 21.29 -44.81
C ALA A 24 9.14 20.48 -44.39
N GLN A 25 9.33 19.17 -44.18
CA GLN A 25 8.30 18.36 -43.56
C GLN A 25 8.00 19.07 -42.24
N SER A 26 6.73 19.38 -42.04
CA SER A 26 6.25 19.84 -40.74
C SER A 26 6.86 18.91 -39.68
N PRO A 27 7.39 19.44 -38.56
CA PRO A 27 7.80 18.56 -37.48
C PRO A 27 6.69 17.55 -37.20
N PRO A 28 7.01 16.29 -36.87
CA PRO A 28 5.99 15.32 -36.51
C PRO A 28 5.06 15.97 -35.48
N PRO A 29 3.73 15.73 -35.56
CA PRO A 29 2.81 16.29 -34.59
C PRO A 29 3.36 15.99 -33.20
N ALA A 30 3.32 17.00 -32.32
CA ALA A 30 3.64 16.79 -30.93
C ALA A 30 2.88 15.54 -30.46
N PRO A 31 3.50 14.66 -29.66
CA PRO A 31 2.81 13.49 -29.14
C PRO A 31 1.49 13.93 -28.53
N SER A 32 0.42 13.15 -28.76
CA SER A 32 -0.88 13.53 -28.25
C SER A 32 -0.81 13.59 -26.72
N ASP A 33 -1.03 14.78 -26.14
CA ASP A 33 -1.12 14.94 -24.70
C ASP A 33 -2.36 14.17 -24.24
N ARG A 34 -2.17 13.01 -23.61
CA ARG A 34 -3.21 12.35 -22.81
C ARG A 34 -3.45 13.06 -21.48
N HIS A 35 -2.85 14.22 -21.28
CA HIS A 35 -2.86 14.96 -20.02
C HIS A 35 -4.25 15.59 -19.77
N LEU A 36 -5.16 14.76 -19.27
CA LEU A 36 -6.43 15.19 -18.71
C LEU A 36 -6.21 15.38 -17.21
N SER A 37 -5.93 16.61 -16.76
CA SER A 37 -5.96 16.92 -15.33
C SER A 37 -7.40 16.82 -14.84
N ARG A 38 -7.81 15.63 -14.38
CA ARG A 38 -9.11 15.36 -13.79
C ARG A 38 -8.99 15.43 -12.28
N THR A 39 -10.01 15.99 -11.62
CA THR A 39 -10.09 16.00 -10.16
C THR A 39 -10.72 14.71 -9.67
N ALA A 40 -10.03 14.00 -8.78
CA ALA A 40 -10.58 12.82 -8.13
C ALA A 40 -11.78 13.19 -7.23
N PRO A 41 -12.92 12.49 -7.32
CA PRO A 41 -13.97 12.61 -6.32
C PRO A 41 -13.47 12.24 -4.93
N GLU A 42 -13.86 13.01 -3.92
CA GLU A 42 -13.60 12.68 -2.52
C GLU A 42 -14.35 11.38 -2.15
N ARG A 43 -13.62 10.43 -1.55
CA ARG A 43 -14.16 9.13 -1.14
C ARG A 43 -13.66 8.78 0.25
N ALA A 44 -14.58 8.31 1.08
CA ALA A 44 -14.27 7.78 2.39
C ALA A 44 -14.13 6.24 2.33
N PRO A 45 -13.41 5.64 3.30
CA PRO A 45 -13.52 4.23 3.62
C PRO A 45 -14.99 3.78 3.75
N VAL A 46 -15.30 2.59 3.21
CA VAL A 46 -16.63 1.99 3.30
C VAL A 46 -16.54 0.68 4.07
N MET A 47 -17.19 0.61 5.22
CA MET A 47 -17.38 -0.66 5.92
C MET A 47 -18.37 -1.53 5.12
N ARG A 48 -17.89 -2.68 4.64
CA ARG A 48 -18.66 -3.61 3.81
C ARG A 48 -19.43 -4.63 4.66
N GLN A 49 -18.80 -5.08 5.75
CA GLN A 49 -19.36 -6.09 6.65
C GLN A 49 -18.74 -5.93 8.03
N GLU A 50 -19.53 -6.24 9.06
CA GLU A 50 -19.08 -6.37 10.43
C GLU A 50 -19.76 -7.61 11.04
N THR A 51 -19.00 -8.43 11.75
CA THR A 51 -19.49 -9.65 12.38
C THR A 51 -18.92 -9.75 13.79
N PHE A 52 -19.82 -9.83 14.77
CA PHE A 52 -19.46 -9.86 16.18
C PHE A 52 -19.29 -11.29 16.66
N HIS A 53 -18.15 -11.56 17.28
CA HIS A 53 -17.85 -12.80 17.99
C HIS A 53 -17.76 -12.52 19.50
N ALA A 54 -17.66 -13.59 20.30
CA ALA A 54 -17.59 -13.47 21.76
C ALA A 54 -16.37 -12.67 22.23
N SER A 55 -15.21 -12.85 21.58
CA SER A 55 -13.93 -12.22 21.94
C SER A 55 -13.33 -11.36 20.82
N SER A 56 -14.04 -11.14 19.71
CA SER A 56 -13.51 -10.34 18.61
C SER A 56 -14.63 -9.71 17.76
N VAL A 57 -14.24 -8.77 16.92
CA VAL A 57 -15.07 -8.25 15.83
C VAL A 57 -14.31 -8.45 14.55
N ASN A 58 -14.93 -9.17 13.62
CA ASN A 58 -14.45 -9.27 12.25
C ASN A 58 -15.04 -8.12 11.43
N THR A 59 -14.19 -7.35 10.75
CA THR A 59 -14.59 -6.22 9.93
C THR A 59 -13.99 -6.34 8.53
N VAL A 60 -14.83 -6.13 7.52
CA VAL A 60 -14.39 -5.97 6.12
C VAL A 60 -14.57 -4.51 5.73
N VAL A 61 -13.45 -3.82 5.44
CA VAL A 61 -13.44 -2.43 4.98
C VAL A 61 -12.95 -2.35 3.54
N GLN A 62 -13.49 -1.41 2.79
CA GLN A 62 -12.99 -1.01 1.49
C GLN A 62 -12.42 0.41 1.56
N LEU A 63 -11.16 0.55 1.20
CA LEU A 63 -10.42 1.80 1.22
C LEU A 63 -10.24 2.32 -0.22
N PRO A 64 -10.60 3.58 -0.51
CA PRO A 64 -10.31 4.20 -1.80
C PRO A 64 -8.82 4.58 -1.90
N ALA A 65 -8.29 4.60 -3.12
CA ALA A 65 -6.96 5.16 -3.35
C ALA A 65 -6.91 6.66 -3.05
N ILE A 66 -5.84 7.08 -2.36
CA ILE A 66 -5.57 8.48 -2.01
C ILE A 66 -4.56 9.13 -2.95
N ALA A 67 -3.90 8.35 -3.80
CA ALA A 67 -3.05 8.77 -4.91
C ALA A 67 -2.90 7.60 -5.89
N ASP A 68 -2.97 7.86 -7.19
CA ASP A 68 -2.58 6.92 -8.24
C ASP A 68 -2.02 7.63 -9.48
N THR A 69 -1.14 6.95 -10.20
CA THR A 69 -0.60 7.44 -11.47
C THR A 69 0.07 6.28 -12.22
N TYR A 70 0.56 6.53 -13.43
CA TYR A 70 1.44 5.60 -14.11
C TYR A 70 2.72 6.29 -14.60
N LEU A 71 3.75 5.48 -14.83
CA LEU A 71 5.03 5.90 -15.40
C LEU A 71 5.11 5.39 -16.83
N ALA A 72 5.84 6.08 -17.71
CA ALA A 72 6.02 5.68 -19.10
C ALA A 72 7.48 5.87 -19.55
N SER A 73 8.12 4.82 -20.07
CA SER A 73 9.55 4.84 -20.38
C SER A 73 9.92 5.76 -21.56
N GLU A 74 9.00 5.96 -22.52
CA GLU A 74 9.20 6.84 -23.69
C GLU A 74 8.72 8.28 -23.46
N ARG A 75 8.28 8.57 -22.23
CA ARG A 75 7.91 9.91 -21.74
C ARG A 75 8.54 10.15 -20.36
N PRO A 76 9.88 10.08 -20.24
CA PRO A 76 10.48 9.77 -18.95
C PRO A 76 10.49 10.93 -17.95
N ASP A 77 10.24 12.15 -18.43
CA ASP A 77 10.16 13.38 -17.63
C ASP A 77 8.72 13.90 -17.48
N GLU A 78 7.73 13.18 -18.00
CA GLU A 78 6.31 13.54 -17.88
C GLU A 78 5.67 12.82 -16.68
N ASN A 79 4.67 13.48 -16.10
CA ASN A 79 3.81 12.94 -15.04
C ASN A 79 2.39 12.71 -15.61
N PHE A 80 1.74 11.66 -15.13
CA PHE A 80 0.41 11.26 -15.62
C PHE A 80 -0.63 11.18 -14.51
N GLY A 81 -0.47 11.95 -13.42
CA GLY A 81 -1.49 12.04 -12.37
C GLY A 81 -2.81 12.54 -12.96
N GLY A 82 -3.92 11.88 -12.62
CA GLY A 82 -5.26 12.23 -13.11
C GLY A 82 -5.71 11.52 -14.39
N ASP A 83 -4.82 10.78 -15.07
CA ASP A 83 -5.14 9.97 -16.24
C ASP A 83 -5.59 8.55 -15.82
N ALA A 84 -6.13 7.76 -16.75
CA ALA A 84 -6.33 6.33 -16.54
C ALA A 84 -5.00 5.62 -16.23
N LEU A 85 -5.06 4.44 -15.61
CA LEU A 85 -3.87 3.71 -15.20
C LEU A 85 -3.44 2.73 -16.28
N PHE A 86 -2.28 2.97 -16.91
CA PHE A 86 -1.74 2.13 -17.96
C PHE A 86 -0.62 1.22 -17.45
N LEU A 87 -0.60 -0.01 -17.96
CA LEU A 87 0.33 -1.06 -17.55
C LEU A 87 0.78 -1.90 -18.74
N GLY A 88 2.05 -2.30 -18.78
CA GLY A 88 2.60 -3.19 -19.81
C GLY A 88 3.45 -2.41 -20.81
N TYR A 89 3.16 -2.51 -22.10
CA TYR A 89 3.94 -1.83 -23.13
C TYR A 89 3.06 -1.27 -24.27
N ASN A 90 3.16 0.04 -24.52
CA ASN A 90 2.56 0.71 -25.67
C ASN A 90 3.57 0.86 -26.81
N PHE A 91 3.39 0.09 -27.90
CA PHE A 91 4.29 0.10 -29.06
C PHE A 91 3.71 0.80 -30.28
N PHE A 92 2.39 0.76 -30.47
CA PHE A 92 1.71 1.44 -31.59
C PHE A 92 1.01 2.72 -31.11
N GLY A 93 0.73 3.62 -32.07
CA GLY A 93 0.11 4.91 -31.77
C GLY A 93 1.12 5.89 -31.17
N ASP A 94 0.84 6.39 -29.97
CA ASP A 94 1.61 7.43 -29.29
C ASP A 94 2.99 6.98 -28.78
N ARG A 95 3.19 5.66 -28.62
CA ARG A 95 4.44 5.01 -28.18
C ARG A 95 4.92 5.47 -26.80
N PHE A 96 4.17 5.11 -25.76
CA PHE A 96 4.54 5.37 -24.36
C PHE A 96 5.59 4.39 -23.81
N GLY A 97 5.89 3.29 -24.52
CA GLY A 97 6.86 2.29 -24.09
C GLY A 97 6.36 1.48 -22.90
N ALA A 98 7.28 1.09 -22.02
CA ALA A 98 6.96 0.36 -20.80
C ALA A 98 6.19 1.24 -19.81
N GLN A 99 5.12 0.70 -19.22
CA GLN A 99 4.23 1.41 -18.32
C GLN A 99 4.03 0.67 -17.00
N ARG A 100 4.12 1.41 -15.89
CA ARG A 100 4.01 0.93 -14.50
C ARG A 100 2.99 1.74 -13.75
N ILE A 101 2.18 1.11 -12.90
CA ILE A 101 1.17 1.79 -12.09
C ILE A 101 1.71 2.02 -10.68
N LEU A 102 1.50 3.22 -10.13
CA LEU A 102 1.69 3.53 -8.72
C LEU A 102 0.34 3.79 -8.07
N VAL A 103 0.12 3.27 -6.86
CA VAL A 103 -1.12 3.49 -6.11
C VAL A 103 -0.85 3.50 -4.61
N ARG A 104 -1.56 4.36 -3.87
CA ARG A 104 -1.46 4.47 -2.41
C ARG A 104 -2.84 4.54 -1.76
N PHE A 105 -2.95 3.94 -0.58
CA PHE A 105 -4.16 3.91 0.24
C PHE A 105 -3.86 4.45 1.63
N ASN A 106 -4.84 5.10 2.27
CA ASN A 106 -4.78 5.38 3.70
C ASN A 106 -5.34 4.18 4.48
N VAL A 107 -4.59 3.65 5.45
CA VAL A 107 -5.00 2.53 6.31
C VAL A 107 -5.34 2.95 7.74
N ASP A 108 -5.24 4.23 8.10
CA ASP A 108 -5.42 4.76 9.46
C ASP A 108 -6.83 4.53 10.04
N SER A 109 -7.81 4.16 9.20
CA SER A 109 -9.14 3.75 9.66
C SER A 109 -9.17 2.33 10.24
N ILE A 110 -8.12 1.54 10.03
CA ILE A 110 -7.96 0.20 10.59
C ILE A 110 -7.28 0.36 11.97
N PRO A 111 -7.85 -0.19 13.06
CA PRO A 111 -7.25 -0.07 14.39
C PRO A 111 -5.85 -0.69 14.48
N ASP A 112 -4.96 -0.06 15.24
CA ASP A 112 -3.55 -0.51 15.41
C ASP A 112 -3.43 -1.91 16.02
N ASN A 113 -4.45 -2.39 16.74
CA ASN A 113 -4.50 -3.74 17.30
C ASN A 113 -5.20 -4.76 16.38
N ALA A 114 -5.48 -4.39 15.13
CA ALA A 114 -6.14 -5.26 14.18
C ALA A 114 -5.21 -6.37 13.69
N ARG A 115 -5.71 -7.59 13.66
CA ARG A 115 -5.10 -8.73 12.99
C ARG A 115 -5.67 -8.85 11.58
N ILE A 116 -4.84 -8.65 10.56
CA ILE A 116 -5.25 -8.71 9.16
C ILE A 116 -5.43 -10.18 8.74
N ASN A 117 -6.64 -10.52 8.31
CA ASN A 117 -6.98 -11.85 7.79
C ASN A 117 -6.77 -11.95 6.28
N SER A 118 -7.17 -10.91 5.54
CA SER A 118 -6.88 -10.77 4.12
C SER A 118 -6.80 -9.30 3.71
N ALA A 119 -6.05 -9.00 2.67
CA ALA A 119 -5.99 -7.66 2.09
C ALA A 119 -5.76 -7.76 0.58
N GLN A 120 -6.70 -7.24 -0.20
CA GLN A 120 -6.67 -7.30 -1.65
C GLN A 120 -6.58 -5.91 -2.26
N LEU A 121 -5.49 -5.64 -2.98
CA LEU A 121 -5.51 -4.59 -4.00
C LEU A 121 -6.43 -5.06 -5.12
N ARG A 122 -7.43 -4.26 -5.47
CA ARG A 122 -8.36 -4.51 -6.57
C ARG A 122 -8.32 -3.37 -7.57
N LEU A 123 -8.04 -3.71 -8.83
CA LEU A 123 -8.09 -2.80 -9.97
C LEU A 123 -9.11 -3.30 -10.98
N ARG A 124 -9.96 -2.40 -11.50
CA ARG A 124 -10.96 -2.73 -12.52
C ARG A 124 -10.37 -2.46 -13.89
N LEU A 125 -10.22 -3.49 -14.72
CA LEU A 125 -9.75 -3.33 -16.09
C LEU A 125 -10.85 -2.62 -16.90
N SER A 126 -10.50 -1.55 -17.61
CA SER A 126 -11.40 -0.83 -18.51
C SER A 126 -11.18 -1.24 -19.97
N PHE A 127 -9.93 -1.50 -20.36
CA PHE A 127 -9.56 -1.83 -21.72
C PHE A 127 -8.23 -2.60 -21.78
N ALA A 128 -7.98 -3.32 -22.88
CA ALA A 128 -6.72 -3.97 -23.16
C ALA A 128 -6.38 -3.87 -24.65
N SER A 129 -5.09 -3.81 -24.97
CA SER A 129 -4.60 -3.78 -26.35
C SER A 129 -3.35 -4.66 -26.49
N PRO A 130 -3.38 -5.75 -27.28
CA PRO A 130 -4.49 -6.17 -28.13
C PRO A 130 -5.63 -6.85 -27.36
N GLU A 131 -6.82 -6.84 -27.94
CA GLU A 131 -7.97 -7.60 -27.46
C GLU A 131 -7.71 -9.12 -27.61
N GLY A 132 -8.16 -9.91 -26.63
CA GLY A 132 -7.99 -11.37 -26.66
C GLY A 132 -6.55 -11.88 -26.44
N ASP A 133 -5.63 -11.00 -26.04
CA ASP A 133 -4.27 -11.37 -25.65
C ASP A 133 -4.24 -12.40 -24.50
N ALA A 134 -3.19 -13.22 -24.47
CA ALA A 134 -2.96 -14.12 -23.35
C ALA A 134 -2.80 -13.33 -22.03
N PRO A 135 -3.18 -13.90 -20.87
CA PRO A 135 -3.00 -13.22 -19.59
C PRO A 135 -1.56 -12.76 -19.36
N MET A 136 -1.40 -11.50 -18.98
CA MET A 136 -0.13 -10.87 -18.68
C MET A 136 0.22 -11.11 -17.22
N ARG A 137 1.38 -11.73 -16.96
CA ARG A 137 1.89 -11.83 -15.59
C ARG A 137 2.25 -10.42 -15.12
N THR A 138 1.77 -10.08 -13.94
CA THR A 138 2.05 -8.81 -13.25
C THR A 138 2.78 -9.08 -11.94
N VAL A 139 3.55 -8.11 -11.49
CA VAL A 139 4.30 -8.16 -10.23
C VAL A 139 3.97 -6.92 -9.43
N LEU A 140 3.48 -7.13 -8.20
CA LEU A 140 3.18 -6.07 -7.26
C LEU A 140 4.32 -5.96 -6.24
N ARG A 141 4.90 -4.77 -6.11
CA ARG A 141 6.00 -4.49 -5.18
C ARG A 141 5.67 -3.33 -4.25
N ARG A 142 6.27 -3.34 -3.05
CA ARG A 142 6.14 -2.26 -2.07
C ARG A 142 7.02 -1.08 -2.48
N LEU A 143 6.54 0.15 -2.28
CA LEU A 143 7.38 1.36 -2.37
C LEU A 143 8.06 1.68 -1.03
N ALA A 144 9.30 2.16 -1.10
CA ALA A 144 10.20 2.43 0.02
C ALA A 144 10.54 3.91 0.18
N SER A 145 10.12 4.78 -0.74
CA SER A 145 10.21 6.23 -0.60
C SER A 145 8.87 6.90 -0.94
N ASP A 146 8.66 8.08 -0.39
CA ASP A 146 7.49 8.89 -0.68
C ASP A 146 7.45 9.35 -2.16
N TRP A 147 6.26 9.72 -2.62
CA TRP A 147 5.99 10.23 -3.96
C TRP A 147 4.70 11.04 -3.95
N GLY A 148 4.67 12.08 -4.78
CA GLY A 148 3.47 12.87 -5.05
C GLY A 148 2.86 12.47 -6.40
N GLU A 149 1.54 12.31 -6.42
CA GLU A 149 0.75 11.93 -7.60
C GLU A 149 1.08 12.77 -8.85
N PHE A 150 1.27 14.08 -8.65
CA PHE A 150 1.55 15.05 -9.72
C PHE A 150 3.04 15.40 -9.88
N GLY A 151 3.96 14.63 -9.26
CA GLY A 151 5.39 14.95 -9.23
C GLY A 151 6.34 13.83 -9.62
N VAL A 152 5.84 12.58 -9.68
CA VAL A 152 6.63 11.41 -10.07
C VAL A 152 6.69 11.24 -11.59
N THR A 153 7.82 10.80 -12.10
CA THR A 153 8.06 10.49 -13.53
C THR A 153 8.89 9.21 -13.63
N TRP A 154 9.09 8.66 -14.82
CA TRP A 154 9.96 7.48 -15.00
C TRP A 154 11.40 7.73 -14.49
N ASN A 155 11.97 8.90 -14.82
CA ASN A 155 13.31 9.29 -14.37
C ASN A 155 13.38 9.63 -12.87
N ARG A 156 12.23 9.80 -12.21
CA ARG A 156 12.11 10.11 -10.78
C ARG A 156 11.21 9.10 -10.06
N GLU A 157 11.30 7.84 -10.46
CA GLU A 157 10.56 6.73 -9.86
C GLU A 157 10.90 6.60 -8.36
N PRO A 158 9.91 6.41 -7.46
CA PRO A 158 10.17 6.13 -6.06
C PRO A 158 10.98 4.85 -5.89
N GLN A 159 11.79 4.79 -4.84
CA GLN A 159 12.50 3.57 -4.49
C GLN A 159 11.49 2.46 -4.19
N TRP A 160 11.74 1.27 -4.72
CA TRP A 160 10.92 0.08 -4.48
C TRP A 160 11.67 -0.93 -3.61
N ALA A 161 10.92 -1.85 -3.00
CA ALA A 161 11.42 -2.90 -2.12
C ALA A 161 10.87 -4.28 -2.54
N SER A 162 10.73 -5.20 -1.59
CA SER A 162 10.29 -6.58 -1.84
C SER A 162 9.02 -6.67 -2.68
N VAL A 163 9.02 -7.63 -3.61
CA VAL A 163 7.80 -8.13 -4.26
C VAL A 163 6.86 -8.68 -3.20
N ARG A 164 5.56 -8.42 -3.36
CA ARG A 164 4.52 -8.82 -2.42
C ARG A 164 3.57 -9.84 -3.00
N ASP A 165 3.25 -9.70 -4.30
CA ASP A 165 2.42 -10.67 -4.99
C ASP A 165 2.68 -10.65 -6.51
N SER A 166 2.16 -11.66 -7.21
CA SER A 166 2.08 -11.67 -8.67
C SER A 166 0.78 -12.34 -9.12
N SER A 167 0.10 -11.72 -10.08
CA SER A 167 -1.17 -12.22 -10.62
C SER A 167 -1.18 -12.12 -12.14
N PHE A 168 -2.07 -12.88 -12.80
CA PHE A 168 -2.24 -12.82 -14.25
C PHE A 168 -3.44 -11.95 -14.61
N VAL A 169 -3.21 -10.94 -15.46
CA VAL A 169 -4.22 -10.01 -15.95
C VAL A 169 -4.57 -10.32 -17.40
N GLY A 170 -5.78 -10.82 -17.63
CA GLY A 170 -6.37 -11.05 -18.96
C GLY A 170 -6.82 -9.76 -19.64
N THR A 171 -7.67 -9.89 -20.67
CA THR A 171 -8.24 -8.74 -21.40
C THR A 171 -9.69 -8.46 -21.05
N ASP A 172 -10.33 -9.33 -20.27
CA ASP A 172 -11.74 -9.18 -19.90
C ASP A 172 -11.92 -7.99 -18.95
N ALA A 173 -12.93 -7.17 -19.24
CA ALA A 173 -13.32 -6.10 -18.35
C ALA A 173 -13.92 -6.69 -17.06
N GLN A 174 -13.04 -6.99 -16.09
CA GLN A 174 -13.40 -7.43 -14.74
C GLN A 174 -12.44 -6.85 -13.68
N TRP A 175 -12.70 -7.20 -12.42
CA TRP A 175 -11.78 -6.91 -11.32
C TRP A 175 -10.63 -7.91 -11.33
N TYR A 176 -9.40 -7.40 -11.25
CA TYR A 176 -8.21 -8.18 -10.96
C TYR A 176 -7.74 -7.85 -9.54
N ALA A 177 -7.16 -8.83 -8.86
CA ALA A 177 -6.78 -8.72 -7.46
C ALA A 177 -5.36 -9.27 -7.21
N TRP A 178 -4.73 -8.68 -6.19
CA TRP A 178 -3.44 -9.10 -5.63
C TRP A 178 -3.55 -9.15 -4.10
N GLU A 179 -3.03 -10.20 -3.49
CA GLU A 179 -3.10 -10.47 -2.05
C GLU A 179 -1.87 -9.91 -1.34
N ILE A 180 -2.08 -9.02 -0.36
CA ILE A 180 -1.03 -8.33 0.38
C ILE A 180 -1.27 -8.26 1.90
N PRO A 181 -1.78 -9.33 2.58
CA PRO A 181 -2.13 -9.28 4.00
C PRO A 181 -0.95 -8.87 4.89
N ASP A 182 0.21 -9.48 4.71
CA ASP A 182 1.41 -9.20 5.52
C ASP A 182 1.93 -7.77 5.35
N LEU A 183 1.73 -7.19 4.16
CA LEU A 183 2.12 -5.80 3.92
C LEU A 183 1.19 -4.84 4.66
N VAL A 184 -0.12 -5.08 4.59
CA VAL A 184 -1.11 -4.25 5.29
C VAL A 184 -0.94 -4.39 6.79
N GLN A 185 -0.71 -5.61 7.31
CA GLN A 185 -0.36 -5.82 8.72
C GLN A 185 0.86 -4.98 9.11
N GLY A 186 1.93 -5.02 8.32
CA GLY A 186 3.12 -4.22 8.61
C GLY A 186 2.92 -2.70 8.48
N TRP A 187 1.94 -2.23 7.71
CA TRP A 187 1.53 -0.81 7.71
C TRP A 187 0.76 -0.43 8.97
N VAL A 188 -0.16 -1.29 9.41
CA VAL A 188 -0.95 -1.10 10.66
C VAL A 188 -0.04 -1.13 11.88
N ASP A 189 0.89 -2.09 11.96
CA ASP A 189 1.80 -2.23 13.10
C ASP A 189 2.98 -1.23 13.07
N GLY A 190 3.06 -0.37 12.06
CA GLY A 190 4.17 0.58 11.87
C GLY A 190 5.53 -0.08 11.53
N SER A 191 5.57 -1.38 11.28
CA SER A 191 6.78 -2.12 10.87
C SER A 191 7.31 -1.68 9.50
N PHE A 192 6.41 -1.18 8.64
CA PHE A 192 6.74 -0.57 7.35
C PHE A 192 6.07 0.79 7.21
N PRO A 193 6.78 1.83 6.75
CA PRO A 193 6.09 3.03 6.29
C PRO A 193 5.22 2.70 5.07
N ASN A 194 4.05 3.33 5.00
CA ASN A 194 3.11 3.21 3.89
C ASN A 194 3.37 4.27 2.81
N TYR A 195 4.19 3.90 1.82
CA TYR A 195 4.38 4.69 0.61
C TYR A 195 3.55 4.18 -0.58
N GLY A 196 2.69 3.19 -0.36
CA GLY A 196 1.93 2.54 -1.42
C GLY A 196 2.68 1.45 -2.18
N LEU A 197 2.24 1.22 -3.41
CA LEU A 197 2.53 0.05 -4.22
C LEU A 197 2.88 0.45 -5.63
N GLU A 198 3.63 -0.42 -6.28
CA GLU A 198 3.88 -0.37 -7.71
C GLU A 198 3.56 -1.70 -8.37
N LEU A 199 2.86 -1.63 -9.49
CA LEU A 199 2.49 -2.77 -10.32
C LEU A 199 3.23 -2.69 -11.66
N ILE A 200 3.94 -3.77 -11.99
CA ILE A 200 4.67 -3.92 -13.25
C ILE A 200 4.08 -5.07 -14.06
N GLY A 201 3.98 -4.89 -15.37
CA GLY A 201 3.54 -5.90 -16.32
C GLY A 201 4.68 -6.51 -17.13
N ASP A 202 4.37 -6.89 -18.35
CA ASP A 202 5.35 -7.34 -19.34
C ASP A 202 5.90 -6.14 -20.12
N GLU A 203 7.13 -5.75 -19.84
CA GLU A 203 7.80 -4.57 -20.42
C GLU A 203 8.63 -4.89 -21.67
N ARG A 204 8.53 -6.10 -22.23
CA ARG A 204 9.20 -6.42 -23.51
C ARG A 204 8.59 -5.55 -24.61
N VAL A 205 9.43 -5.11 -25.55
CA VAL A 205 9.01 -4.28 -26.70
C VAL A 205 8.00 -5.03 -27.57
N GLN A 206 6.72 -4.75 -27.35
CA GLN A 206 5.58 -5.31 -28.07
C GLN A 206 4.34 -4.46 -27.75
N GLN A 207 3.28 -4.51 -28.56
CA GLN A 207 2.01 -3.93 -28.12
C GLN A 207 1.35 -4.88 -27.11
N ARG A 208 1.27 -4.47 -25.83
CA ARG A 208 0.63 -5.23 -24.76
C ARG A 208 0.30 -4.34 -23.58
N GLU A 209 -0.83 -3.65 -23.66
CA GLU A 209 -1.34 -2.76 -22.62
C GLU A 209 -2.53 -3.37 -21.86
N ARG A 210 -2.61 -3.02 -20.59
CA ARG A 210 -3.79 -3.12 -19.74
C ARG A 210 -4.09 -1.72 -19.21
N ILE A 211 -5.33 -1.30 -19.35
CA ILE A 211 -5.79 0.01 -18.90
C ILE A 211 -6.81 -0.23 -17.79
N PHE A 212 -6.61 0.40 -16.64
CA PHE A 212 -7.49 0.33 -15.50
C PHE A 212 -8.12 1.70 -15.22
N TYR A 213 -9.26 1.69 -14.54
CA TYR A 213 -9.82 2.92 -14.00
C TYR A 213 -8.90 3.50 -12.92
N ALA A 214 -8.66 4.81 -12.99
CA ALA A 214 -8.01 5.59 -11.95
C ALA A 214 -9.03 6.13 -10.94
N ARG A 215 -8.53 6.73 -9.85
CA ARG A 215 -9.36 7.35 -8.81
C ARG A 215 -10.25 8.48 -9.33
N GLU A 216 -9.96 9.07 -10.49
CA GLU A 216 -10.75 10.13 -11.12
C GLU A 216 -12.03 9.64 -11.79
N THR A 217 -12.26 8.32 -11.86
CA THR A 217 -13.52 7.79 -12.39
C THR A 217 -14.72 8.29 -11.58
N ASN A 218 -15.89 8.45 -12.21
CA ASN A 218 -17.16 8.77 -11.53
C ASN A 218 -17.99 7.51 -11.20
N THR A 219 -17.42 6.33 -11.40
CA THR A 219 -18.05 5.04 -11.09
C THR A 219 -17.47 4.43 -9.81
N ASP A 220 -17.98 3.27 -9.40
CA ASP A 220 -17.43 2.47 -8.30
C ASP A 220 -16.22 1.61 -8.71
N TYR A 221 -15.62 1.88 -9.87
CA TYR A 221 -14.52 1.09 -10.44
C TYR A 221 -13.12 1.63 -10.13
N PHE A 222 -13.02 2.67 -9.30
CA PHE A 222 -11.74 3.22 -8.84
C PHE A 222 -10.89 2.15 -8.12
N PRO A 223 -9.56 2.33 -8.05
CA PRO A 223 -8.67 1.43 -7.30
C PRO A 223 -9.11 1.29 -5.84
N GLN A 224 -9.19 0.05 -5.37
CA GLN A 224 -9.70 -0.28 -4.03
C GLN A 224 -8.73 -1.20 -3.30
N LEU A 225 -8.56 -0.96 -2.00
CA LEU A 225 -7.94 -1.91 -1.09
C LEU A 225 -9.04 -2.48 -0.20
N VAL A 226 -9.34 -3.77 -0.33
CA VAL A 226 -10.34 -4.45 0.50
C VAL A 226 -9.62 -5.24 1.58
N VAL A 227 -9.87 -4.90 2.84
CA VAL A 227 -9.18 -5.49 3.99
C VAL A 227 -10.20 -6.16 4.89
N ASN A 228 -9.95 -7.42 5.23
CA ASN A 228 -10.65 -8.16 6.26
C ASN A 228 -9.73 -8.30 7.47
N TYR A 229 -10.19 -7.88 8.65
CA TYR A 229 -9.40 -7.93 9.87
C TYR A 229 -10.26 -8.27 11.08
N ASP A 230 -9.62 -8.82 12.12
CA ASP A 230 -10.21 -8.99 13.43
C ASP A 230 -9.64 -7.96 14.40
N VAL A 231 -10.50 -7.32 15.18
CA VAL A 231 -10.09 -6.62 16.39
C VAL A 231 -10.50 -7.51 17.56
N ILE A 232 -9.51 -7.92 18.33
CA ILE A 232 -9.78 -8.69 19.54
C ILE A 232 -10.41 -7.75 20.58
N LYS A 233 -11.52 -8.20 21.16
CA LYS A 233 -12.17 -7.58 22.30
C LYS A 233 -11.70 -8.28 23.55
N ASP A 234 -10.74 -7.68 24.23
CA ASP A 234 -10.49 -8.11 25.59
C ASP A 234 -11.64 -7.65 26.49
N THR A 235 -12.30 -8.62 27.09
CA THR A 235 -13.41 -8.43 28.03
C THR A 235 -13.21 -9.23 29.31
N ALA A 236 -12.12 -10.01 29.39
CA ALA A 236 -11.81 -10.83 30.55
C ALA A 236 -10.99 -9.97 31.52
N PRO A 237 -11.43 -9.79 32.78
CA PRO A 237 -10.57 -9.13 33.75
C PRO A 237 -9.34 -10.01 34.05
N PRO A 238 -8.14 -9.42 34.25
CA PRO A 238 -7.00 -10.18 34.71
C PRO A 238 -7.28 -10.83 36.06
N ALA A 239 -6.84 -12.07 36.24
CA ALA A 239 -6.89 -12.76 37.52
C ALA A 239 -5.59 -12.50 38.28
N VAL A 240 -5.68 -11.98 39.50
CA VAL A 240 -4.53 -11.70 40.38
C VAL A 240 -4.67 -12.42 41.71
N THR A 241 -3.55 -12.78 42.33
CA THR A 241 -3.52 -13.40 43.65
C THR A 241 -2.26 -12.98 44.40
N VAL A 242 -2.40 -12.76 45.71
CA VAL A 242 -1.27 -12.63 46.63
C VAL A 242 -1.05 -13.97 47.31
N GLU A 243 0.19 -14.44 47.31
CA GLU A 243 0.55 -15.70 47.96
C GLU A 243 0.30 -15.59 49.48
N PRO A 244 -0.31 -16.62 50.10
CA PRO A 244 -0.62 -16.57 51.51
C PRO A 244 0.65 -16.51 52.35
N LEU A 245 0.70 -15.56 53.28
CA LEU A 245 1.76 -15.47 54.27
C LEU A 245 1.58 -16.53 55.37
N PRO A 246 2.67 -16.98 56.01
CA PRO A 246 2.58 -17.74 57.26
C PRO A 246 1.80 -16.98 58.33
N THR A 247 1.17 -17.70 59.26
CA THR A 247 0.40 -17.11 60.38
C THR A 247 1.20 -16.11 61.21
N TYR A 248 2.52 -16.31 61.30
CA TYR A 248 3.44 -15.40 61.97
C TYR A 248 4.64 -15.13 61.09
N VAL A 249 5.01 -13.87 60.98
CA VAL A 249 6.14 -13.37 60.18
C VAL A 249 7.02 -12.45 61.03
N GLY A 250 8.24 -12.21 60.56
CA GLY A 250 9.15 -11.24 61.19
C GLY A 250 8.70 -9.79 60.98
N ARG A 251 9.51 -8.83 61.46
CA ARG A 251 9.26 -7.39 61.18
C ARG A 251 9.46 -7.01 59.71
N SER A 252 10.23 -7.83 59.00
CA SER A 252 10.35 -7.80 57.55
C SER A 252 10.02 -9.18 56.99
N PHE A 253 9.30 -9.22 55.88
CA PHE A 253 8.91 -10.45 55.22
C PHE A 253 8.61 -10.18 53.75
N THR A 254 8.82 -11.18 52.90
CA THR A 254 8.49 -11.09 51.48
C THR A 254 7.00 -11.31 51.27
N VAL A 255 6.38 -10.42 50.50
CA VAL A 255 5.04 -10.58 49.94
C VAL A 255 5.22 -10.88 48.46
N SER A 256 4.64 -11.98 48.00
CA SER A 256 4.69 -12.39 46.60
C SER A 256 3.28 -12.35 46.02
N TRP A 257 3.16 -11.96 44.77
CA TRP A 257 1.90 -11.93 44.03
C TRP A 257 2.12 -12.42 42.62
N SER A 258 1.05 -12.89 42.00
CA SER A 258 1.07 -13.31 40.61
C SER A 258 -0.25 -12.95 39.96
N GLY A 259 -0.25 -12.94 38.64
CA GLY A 259 -1.45 -12.72 37.86
C GLY A 259 -1.32 -13.34 36.50
N ALA A 260 -2.46 -13.68 35.93
CA ALA A 260 -2.57 -14.13 34.56
C ALA A 260 -3.80 -13.45 33.96
N ASP A 261 -3.61 -12.90 32.77
CA ASP A 261 -4.75 -12.57 31.93
C ASP A 261 -5.03 -13.76 31.00
N GLN A 262 -6.29 -14.17 30.95
CA GLN A 262 -6.77 -15.19 30.01
C GLN A 262 -7.34 -14.55 28.73
N GLY A 263 -7.51 -13.23 28.74
CA GLY A 263 -7.73 -12.41 27.55
C GLY A 263 -6.44 -12.19 26.76
N ASP A 264 -6.59 -11.51 25.63
CA ASP A 264 -5.49 -11.27 24.68
C ASP A 264 -4.77 -9.93 24.95
N ALA A 265 -5.23 -9.11 25.91
CA ALA A 265 -4.55 -7.85 26.26
C ALA A 265 -3.32 -8.07 27.13
N GLY A 266 -3.29 -9.17 27.89
CA GLY A 266 -2.20 -9.48 28.78
C GLY A 266 -2.24 -8.66 30.07
N LEU A 267 -1.19 -8.79 30.89
CA LEU A 267 -1.08 -8.09 32.17
C LEU A 267 0.04 -7.05 32.10
N ALA A 268 -0.33 -5.77 32.27
CA ALA A 268 0.63 -4.67 32.14
C ALA A 268 1.41 -4.38 33.44
N TYR A 269 0.72 -4.35 34.59
CA TYR A 269 1.28 -4.02 35.89
C TYR A 269 0.40 -4.52 37.03
N TYR A 270 0.95 -4.50 38.25
CA TYR A 270 0.26 -4.76 39.51
C TYR A 270 0.16 -3.49 40.35
N ASP A 271 -0.97 -3.36 41.05
CA ASP A 271 -1.13 -2.47 42.20
C ASP A 271 -1.36 -3.37 43.42
N VAL A 272 -0.47 -3.30 44.41
CA VAL A 272 -0.53 -4.10 45.64
C VAL A 272 -0.92 -3.19 46.79
N GLN A 273 -1.97 -3.57 47.50
CA GLN A 273 -2.46 -2.84 48.67
C GLN A 273 -2.24 -3.65 49.93
N TYR A 274 -2.08 -2.95 51.06
CA TYR A 274 -2.05 -3.57 52.37
C TYR A 274 -3.01 -2.87 53.33
N ARG A 275 -3.46 -3.59 54.35
CA ARG A 275 -4.16 -3.00 55.51
C ARG A 275 -3.69 -3.63 56.80
N VAL A 276 -3.96 -2.93 57.90
CA VAL A 276 -3.54 -3.31 59.24
C VAL A 276 -4.76 -3.41 60.14
N ASP A 277 -4.88 -4.51 60.88
CA ASP A 277 -5.93 -4.76 61.88
C ASP A 277 -7.35 -4.50 61.36
N GLY A 278 -7.61 -4.88 60.10
CA GLY A 278 -8.91 -4.70 59.44
C GLY A 278 -9.27 -3.25 59.09
N GLY A 279 -8.29 -2.33 59.13
CA GLY A 279 -8.46 -0.93 58.72
C GLY A 279 -8.62 -0.71 57.21
N GLU A 280 -8.43 0.54 56.79
CA GLU A 280 -8.50 0.92 55.37
C GLU A 280 -7.34 0.34 54.57
N TRP A 281 -7.62 0.01 53.30
CA TRP A 281 -6.59 -0.40 52.35
C TRP A 281 -5.74 0.81 51.93
N VAL A 282 -4.43 0.61 51.92
CA VAL A 282 -3.44 1.60 51.52
C VAL A 282 -2.63 1.05 50.35
N ASP A 283 -2.44 1.88 49.32
CA ASP A 283 -1.54 1.57 48.20
C ASP A 283 -0.11 1.39 48.73
N TRP A 284 0.41 0.16 48.62
CA TRP A 284 1.80 -0.11 48.95
C TRP A 284 2.68 0.09 47.72
N ARG A 285 2.27 -0.51 46.60
CA ARG A 285 2.96 -0.44 45.31
C ARG A 285 1.94 -0.25 44.21
N THR A 286 2.26 0.61 43.25
CA THR A 286 1.41 0.84 42.09
C THR A 286 2.23 0.87 40.81
N GLY A 287 1.68 0.34 39.73
CA GLY A 287 2.33 0.28 38.42
C GLY A 287 3.60 -0.58 38.39
N VAL A 288 3.72 -1.61 39.24
CA VAL A 288 4.92 -2.46 39.31
C VAL A 288 4.81 -3.68 38.40
N THR A 289 5.95 -4.16 37.90
CA THR A 289 6.03 -5.42 37.11
C THR A 289 6.70 -6.54 37.89
N ASP A 290 7.32 -6.23 39.03
CA ASP A 290 7.81 -7.22 39.98
C ASP A 290 6.66 -8.07 40.52
N THR A 291 6.96 -9.30 40.90
CA THR A 291 6.00 -10.27 41.45
C THR A 291 6.23 -10.55 42.93
N GLN A 292 7.14 -9.82 43.56
CA GLN A 292 7.40 -9.91 44.99
C GLN A 292 8.15 -8.69 45.49
N GLU A 293 7.96 -8.35 46.75
CA GLU A 293 8.75 -7.33 47.44
C GLU A 293 8.83 -7.59 48.95
N GLU A 294 9.89 -7.10 49.59
CA GLU A 294 10.01 -7.14 51.05
C GLU A 294 9.16 -6.04 51.69
N PHE A 295 8.15 -6.44 52.45
CA PHE A 295 7.42 -5.55 53.33
C PHE A 295 8.25 -5.31 54.59
N MET A 296 8.60 -4.05 54.86
CA MET A 296 9.42 -3.65 56.00
C MET A 296 8.60 -2.89 57.03
N GLY A 297 8.98 -3.02 58.31
CA GLY A 297 8.45 -2.16 59.38
C GLY A 297 7.16 -2.69 60.03
N GLY A 298 6.90 -3.99 59.91
CA GLY A 298 5.82 -4.65 60.65
C GLY A 298 5.94 -4.42 62.16
N GLN A 299 4.78 -4.16 62.79
CA GLN A 299 4.66 -3.96 64.23
C GLN A 299 4.16 -5.23 64.92
N ASN A 300 4.70 -5.50 66.11
CA ASN A 300 4.33 -6.69 66.87
C ASN A 300 2.87 -6.63 67.33
N GLY A 301 2.14 -7.74 67.20
CA GLY A 301 0.75 -7.85 67.62
C GLY A 301 -0.28 -7.31 66.64
N GLN A 302 0.12 -6.88 65.44
CA GLN A 302 -0.78 -6.45 64.37
C GLN A 302 -0.98 -7.52 63.31
N THR A 303 -2.15 -7.50 62.68
CA THR A 303 -2.48 -8.35 61.52
C THR A 303 -2.35 -7.54 60.24
N TYR A 304 -1.53 -8.04 59.30
CA TYR A 304 -1.36 -7.44 57.99
C TYR A 304 -2.07 -8.31 56.94
N GLU A 305 -2.82 -7.66 56.06
CA GLU A 305 -3.48 -8.28 54.92
C GLU A 305 -3.04 -7.58 53.63
N PHE A 306 -2.96 -8.34 52.54
CA PHE A 306 -2.49 -7.87 51.23
C PHE A 306 -3.50 -8.28 50.14
N ARG A 307 -3.64 -7.46 49.10
CA ARG A 307 -4.45 -7.77 47.91
C ARG A 307 -3.87 -7.16 46.65
#